data_AF-A0A2A6J3Y6-F1
#
_entry.id   AF-A0A2A6J3Y6-F1
#
_cell.length_a   1.000
_cell.length_b   1.000
_cell.length_c   1.000
_cell.angle_alpha   90.00
_cell.angle_beta   90.00
_cell.angle_gamma   90.00
#
_symmetry.space_group_name_H-M   'P 1'
#
loop_
_entity.id
_entity.type
_entity.pdbx_description
1 polymer ?
#
loop_
_entity_poly.entity_id
_entity_poly.type
_entity_poly.pdbx_seq_one_letter_code
_entity_poly.pdbx_strand_id
1 'polypeptide(L)'
;MNLEQTRGEALKPADIMQTSIETRVSDLVRLGIIALFAYWSFRLVAPFALIVIWSAILAIAMFPLHQMLARALGNRPVISATIIVVACLLLVIAPLSLVAVNFADAAQALIGRLKTDNFALPSAPQGIREWPVVGERVYAAWNQIASNLAASITKFQAPLREIAGVVVTKLASIGAGLLGFIVSVVLSGFLMTTGERMSAIVSALANRVAGDRGVGFAKLAATTVRNVSRGVIGVAFLQTLLCGLCFVIFDLPARGALTFAVFILCVMQIGPGLVLIPAIIWAWFSWPVSTSLAFTLIATPITLLDNVLKPLLMARGLTTPMPVILIGVIGGTLSYGLLGLFLGPIVLSVFYELLRSWAWPSPKDDRPANGVEGDDIVDQTDTC
;
A
#
# COMPACT_ATOMS: atom_id res chain seq x y z
N MET A 1 58.40 -56.81 32.63
CA MET A 1 58.97 -55.54 32.14
C MET A 1 57.82 -54.72 31.57
N ASN A 2 57.43 -53.67 32.30
CA ASN A 2 56.54 -52.55 31.95
C ASN A 2 55.04 -52.81 31.65
N LEU A 3 54.22 -52.68 32.70
CA LEU A 3 52.76 -52.45 32.65
C LEU A 3 52.37 -51.09 33.29
N GLU A 4 53.26 -50.10 33.29
CA GLU A 4 53.00 -48.77 33.90
C GLU A 4 53.25 -47.64 32.90
N GLN A 5 52.41 -47.49 31.86
CA GLN A 5 52.51 -46.29 31.01
C GLN A 5 51.23 -45.85 30.28
N THR A 6 50.07 -45.98 30.91
CA THR A 6 48.87 -45.22 30.50
C THR A 6 48.24 -44.56 31.73
N ARG A 7 49.02 -43.72 32.42
CA ARG A 7 48.48 -42.77 33.38
C ARG A 7 47.79 -41.69 32.57
N GLY A 8 46.46 -41.78 32.47
CA GLY A 8 45.65 -40.70 31.91
C GLY A 8 46.01 -39.40 32.62
N GLU A 9 46.50 -38.43 31.86
CA GLU A 9 46.66 -37.05 32.34
C GLU A 9 45.27 -36.54 32.71
N ALA A 10 44.94 -36.66 34.00
CA ALA A 10 43.80 -35.96 34.57
C ALA A 10 44.08 -34.46 34.43
N LEU A 11 43.45 -33.85 33.42
CA LEU A 11 43.42 -32.41 33.18
C LEU A 11 43.26 -31.68 34.51
N LYS A 12 44.19 -30.78 34.85
CA LYS A 12 44.11 -30.03 36.10
C LYS A 12 42.82 -29.23 36.11
N PRO A 13 42.15 -29.05 37.27
CA PRO A 13 40.91 -28.28 37.35
C PRO A 13 41.05 -26.84 36.82
N ALA A 14 42.25 -26.26 36.82
CA ALA A 14 42.55 -24.97 36.18
C ALA A 14 42.43 -25.01 34.64
N ASP A 15 42.85 -26.10 33.99
CA ASP A 15 42.80 -26.27 32.54
C ASP A 15 41.35 -26.47 32.05
N ILE A 16 40.51 -27.16 32.84
CA ILE A 16 39.08 -27.34 32.58
C ILE A 16 38.33 -26.00 32.68
N MET A 17 38.72 -25.14 33.63
CA MET A 17 38.12 -23.82 33.80
C MET A 17 38.58 -22.83 32.72
N GLN A 18 39.85 -22.86 32.31
CA GLN A 18 40.36 -22.04 31.19
C GLN A 18 39.71 -22.40 29.85
N THR A 19 39.61 -23.70 29.52
CA THR A 19 38.97 -24.15 28.27
C THR A 19 37.48 -23.78 28.21
N SER A 20 36.75 -23.84 29.31
CA SER A 20 35.34 -23.42 29.38
C SER A 20 35.15 -21.91 29.17
N ILE A 21 36.05 -21.08 29.71
CA ILE A 21 36.03 -19.63 29.52
C ILE A 21 36.37 -19.27 28.06
N GLU A 22 37.40 -19.88 27.48
CA GLU A 22 37.77 -19.65 26.07
C GLU A 22 36.65 -20.05 25.10
N THR A 23 35.96 -21.17 25.36
CA THR A 23 34.84 -21.62 24.53
C THR A 23 33.66 -20.65 24.59
N ARG A 24 33.31 -20.17 25.80
CA ARG A 24 32.24 -19.16 25.98
C ARG A 24 32.59 -17.81 25.38
N VAL A 25 33.85 -17.37 25.50
CA VAL A 25 34.32 -16.14 24.87
C VAL A 25 34.28 -16.28 23.34
N SER A 26 34.72 -17.40 22.78
CA SER A 26 34.62 -17.71 21.35
C SER A 26 33.16 -17.68 20.86
N ASP A 27 32.24 -18.32 21.57
CA ASP A 27 30.81 -18.32 21.20
C ASP A 27 30.18 -16.94 21.29
N LEU A 28 30.53 -16.13 22.29
CA LEU A 28 30.07 -14.74 22.42
C LEU A 28 30.64 -13.86 21.32
N VAL A 29 31.92 -14.02 20.96
CA VAL A 29 32.54 -13.30 19.84
C VAL A 29 31.88 -13.71 18.52
N ARG A 30 31.60 -15.00 18.32
CA ARG A 30 30.91 -15.51 17.12
C ARG A 30 29.49 -14.97 17.02
N LEU A 31 28.72 -14.99 18.11
CA LEU A 31 27.39 -14.38 18.18
C LEU A 31 27.45 -12.87 17.95
N GLY A 32 28.43 -12.18 18.50
CA GLY A 32 28.65 -10.75 18.29
C GLY A 32 28.93 -10.43 16.82
N ILE A 33 29.79 -11.21 16.16
CA ILE A 33 30.09 -11.08 14.73
C ILE A 33 28.82 -11.37 13.90
N ILE A 34 28.09 -12.46 14.18
CA ILE A 34 26.84 -12.79 13.48
C ILE A 34 25.82 -11.67 13.66
N ALA A 35 25.64 -11.14 14.86
CA ALA A 35 24.72 -10.05 15.15
C ALA A 35 25.13 -8.75 14.43
N LEU A 36 26.43 -8.44 14.37
CA LEU A 36 26.94 -7.27 13.66
C LEU A 36 26.70 -7.39 12.15
N PHE A 37 27.03 -8.53 11.54
CA PHE A 37 26.75 -8.80 10.13
C PHE A 37 25.26 -8.82 9.84
N ALA A 38 24.44 -9.39 10.73
CA ALA A 38 22.98 -9.35 10.61
C ALA A 38 22.45 -7.92 10.67
N TYR A 39 22.95 -7.08 11.57
CA TYR A 39 22.57 -5.67 11.68
C TYR A 39 22.95 -4.88 10.43
N TRP A 40 24.18 -5.05 9.93
CA TRP A 40 24.62 -4.39 8.69
C TRP A 40 23.84 -4.88 7.47
N SER A 41 23.64 -6.19 7.35
CA SER A 41 22.82 -6.77 6.28
C SER A 41 21.40 -6.24 6.33
N PHE A 42 20.80 -6.17 7.52
CA PHE A 42 19.46 -5.62 7.69
C PHE A 42 19.40 -4.14 7.30
N ARG A 43 20.38 -3.33 7.71
CA ARG A 43 20.44 -1.90 7.38
C ARG A 43 20.62 -1.64 5.88
N LEU A 44 21.36 -2.51 5.17
CA LEU A 44 21.51 -2.43 3.72
C LEU A 44 20.23 -2.84 2.97
N VAL A 45 19.51 -3.86 3.46
CA VAL A 45 18.27 -4.35 2.84
C VAL A 45 17.05 -3.48 3.20
N ALA A 46 17.04 -2.85 4.38
CA ALA A 46 15.95 -2.02 4.89
C ALA A 46 15.38 -1.01 3.87
N PRO A 47 16.18 -0.21 3.14
CA PRO A 47 15.63 0.72 2.14
C PRO A 47 14.92 0.01 0.97
N PHE A 48 15.34 -1.20 0.62
CA PHE A 48 14.72 -2.01 -0.44
C PHE A 48 13.51 -2.82 0.06
N ALA A 49 13.35 -2.99 1.37
CA ALA A 49 12.27 -3.79 1.94
C ALA A 49 10.89 -3.29 1.49
N LEU A 50 10.68 -1.96 1.44
CA LEU A 50 9.44 -1.37 0.96
C LEU A 50 9.17 -1.70 -0.52
N ILE A 51 10.21 -1.67 -1.37
CA ILE A 51 10.10 -2.00 -2.80
C ILE A 51 9.77 -3.48 -2.97
N VAL A 52 10.45 -4.35 -2.22
CA VAL A 52 10.19 -5.80 -2.25
C VAL A 52 8.77 -6.11 -1.78
N ILE A 53 8.32 -5.49 -0.68
CA ILE A 53 6.96 -5.66 -0.16
C ILE A 53 5.92 -5.20 -1.19
N TRP A 54 6.08 -4.01 -1.77
CA TRP A 54 5.20 -3.52 -2.83
C TRP A 54 5.17 -4.48 -4.02
N SER A 55 6.33 -4.97 -4.46
CA SER A 55 6.44 -5.89 -5.58
C SER A 55 5.75 -7.23 -5.30
N ALA A 56 5.86 -7.75 -4.07
CA ALA A 56 5.19 -8.98 -3.64
C ALA A 56 3.67 -8.80 -3.56
N ILE A 57 3.21 -7.67 -3.02
CA ILE A 57 1.78 -7.32 -2.96
C ILE A 57 1.20 -7.27 -4.39
N LEU A 58 1.84 -6.53 -5.28
CA LEU A 58 1.43 -6.39 -6.68
C LEU A 58 1.46 -7.74 -7.40
N ALA A 59 2.51 -8.55 -7.20
CA ALA A 59 2.62 -9.86 -7.81
C ALA A 59 1.48 -10.79 -7.37
N ILE A 60 1.17 -10.84 -6.06
CA ILE A 60 0.06 -11.63 -5.53
C ILE A 60 -1.28 -11.11 -6.06
N ALA A 61 -1.48 -9.80 -6.06
CA ALA A 61 -2.71 -9.15 -6.52
C ALA A 61 -3.00 -9.42 -8.00
N MET A 62 -1.99 -9.28 -8.84
CA MET A 62 -2.08 -9.41 -10.30
C MET A 62 -1.93 -10.86 -10.78
N PHE A 63 -1.53 -11.79 -9.92
CA PHE A 63 -1.35 -13.20 -10.29
C PHE A 63 -2.54 -13.86 -11.01
N PRO A 64 -3.82 -13.67 -10.59
CA PRO A 64 -4.92 -14.32 -11.28
C PRO A 64 -5.09 -13.75 -12.70
N LEU A 65 -4.90 -12.44 -12.88
CA LEU A 65 -4.91 -11.79 -14.19
C LEU A 65 -3.76 -12.31 -15.07
N HIS A 66 -2.56 -12.47 -14.50
CA HIS A 66 -1.42 -13.04 -15.19
C HIS A 66 -1.65 -14.46 -15.66
N GLN A 67 -2.26 -15.32 -14.84
CA GLN A 67 -2.59 -16.68 -15.26
C GLN A 67 -3.63 -16.71 -16.38
N MET A 68 -4.68 -15.89 -16.30
CA MET A 68 -5.70 -15.79 -17.35
C MET A 68 -5.07 -15.36 -18.67
N LEU A 69 -4.24 -14.32 -18.64
CA LEU A 69 -3.57 -13.79 -19.81
C LEU A 69 -2.49 -14.74 -20.35
N ALA A 70 -1.73 -15.40 -19.47
CA ALA A 70 -0.74 -16.40 -19.87
C ALA A 70 -1.39 -17.59 -20.58
N ARG A 71 -2.54 -18.08 -20.09
CA ARG A 71 -3.31 -19.14 -20.76
C ARG A 71 -3.83 -18.69 -22.12
N ALA A 72 -4.35 -17.47 -22.22
CA ALA A 72 -4.83 -16.90 -23.49
C ALA A 72 -3.69 -16.71 -24.52
N LEU A 73 -2.46 -16.44 -24.07
CA LEU A 73 -1.27 -16.25 -24.90
C LEU A 73 -0.50 -17.56 -25.20
N GLY A 74 -1.11 -18.73 -24.96
CA GLY A 74 -0.47 -20.02 -25.24
C GLY A 74 0.61 -20.42 -24.22
N ASN A 75 0.34 -20.15 -22.94
CA ASN A 75 1.19 -20.49 -21.79
C ASN A 75 2.59 -19.84 -21.80
N ARG A 76 2.66 -18.58 -22.27
CA ARG A 76 3.89 -17.78 -22.27
C ARG A 76 3.91 -16.79 -21.10
N PRO A 77 4.42 -17.18 -19.92
CA PRO A 77 4.34 -16.35 -18.71
C PRO A 77 5.08 -15.02 -18.87
N VAL A 78 6.25 -14.99 -19.52
CA VAL A 78 7.04 -13.76 -19.68
C VAL A 78 6.25 -12.67 -20.42
N ILE A 79 5.59 -13.01 -21.52
CA ILE A 79 4.83 -12.03 -22.33
C ILE A 79 3.64 -11.50 -21.53
N SER A 80 2.92 -12.39 -20.82
CA SER A 80 1.81 -12.00 -19.94
C SER A 80 2.27 -11.01 -18.85
N ALA A 81 3.39 -11.30 -18.19
CA ALA A 81 3.96 -10.41 -17.18
C ALA A 81 4.37 -9.05 -17.77
N THR A 82 5.03 -9.03 -18.94
CA THR A 82 5.41 -7.79 -19.61
C THR A 82 4.21 -6.92 -19.96
N ILE A 83 3.13 -7.51 -20.50
CA ILE A 83 1.90 -6.77 -20.82
C ILE A 83 1.30 -6.13 -19.55
N ILE A 84 1.23 -6.88 -18.45
CA ILE A 84 0.70 -6.37 -17.18
C ILE A 84 1.58 -5.24 -16.62
N VAL A 85 2.90 -5.40 -16.63
CA VAL A 85 3.84 -4.37 -16.18
C VAL A 85 3.69 -3.09 -17.01
N VAL A 86 3.66 -3.20 -18.34
CA VAL A 86 3.48 -2.04 -19.23
C VAL A 86 2.13 -1.39 -18.98
N ALA A 87 1.04 -2.16 -18.85
CA ALA A 87 -0.28 -1.62 -18.55
C ALA A 87 -0.32 -0.87 -17.21
N CYS A 88 0.28 -1.44 -16.15
CA CYS A 88 0.39 -0.77 -14.85
C CYS A 88 1.22 0.51 -14.91
N LEU A 89 2.36 0.49 -15.61
CA LEU A 89 3.20 1.68 -15.77
C LEU A 89 2.46 2.77 -16.54
N LEU A 90 1.77 2.43 -17.64
CA LEU A 90 0.95 3.39 -18.37
C LEU A 90 -0.16 3.98 -17.49
N LEU A 91 -0.84 3.14 -16.70
CA LEU A 91 -1.91 3.57 -15.81
C LEU A 91 -1.43 4.60 -14.79
N VAL A 92 -0.21 4.48 -14.29
CA VAL A 92 0.36 5.40 -13.29
C VAL A 92 1.03 6.61 -13.93
N ILE A 93 1.80 6.42 -15.00
CA ILE A 93 2.56 7.48 -15.65
C ILE A 93 1.63 8.43 -16.42
N ALA A 94 0.58 7.93 -17.07
CA ALA A 94 -0.34 8.75 -17.86
C ALA A 94 -1.01 9.88 -17.04
N PRO A 95 -1.73 9.61 -15.94
CA PRO A 95 -2.36 10.69 -15.15
C PRO A 95 -1.33 11.62 -14.52
N LEU A 96 -0.19 11.08 -14.11
CA LEU A 96 0.85 11.90 -13.50
C LEU A 96 1.49 12.86 -14.51
N SER A 97 1.70 12.39 -15.75
CA SER A 97 2.20 13.23 -16.83
C SER A 97 1.23 14.37 -17.16
N LEU A 98 -0.09 14.09 -17.16
CA LEU A 98 -1.11 15.12 -17.36
C LEU A 98 -1.07 16.16 -16.24
N VAL A 99 -1.01 15.73 -14.98
CA VAL A 99 -0.91 16.66 -13.84
C VAL A 99 0.38 17.49 -13.91
N ALA A 100 1.50 16.86 -14.23
CA ALA A 100 2.80 17.53 -14.34
C ALA A 100 2.82 18.59 -15.46
N VAL A 101 2.26 18.28 -16.63
CA VAL A 101 2.15 19.22 -17.76
C VAL A 101 1.22 20.38 -17.39
N ASN A 102 0.02 20.10 -16.88
CA ASN A 102 -0.92 21.16 -16.47
C ASN A 102 -0.33 22.07 -15.39
N PHE A 103 0.42 21.50 -14.44
CA PHE A 103 1.10 22.27 -13.41
C PHE A 103 2.25 23.11 -13.97
N ALA A 104 3.04 22.55 -14.90
CA ALA A 104 4.12 23.26 -15.57
C ALA A 104 3.56 24.45 -16.39
N ASP A 105 2.47 24.25 -17.13
CA ASP A 105 1.80 25.29 -17.89
C ASP A 105 1.22 26.37 -16.97
N ALA A 106 0.57 25.99 -15.87
CA ALA A 106 0.06 26.94 -14.88
C ALA A 106 1.19 27.76 -14.23
N ALA A 107 2.30 27.11 -13.90
CA ALA A 107 3.47 27.77 -13.33
C ALA A 107 4.13 28.72 -14.35
N GLN A 108 4.28 28.30 -15.61
CA GLN A 108 4.81 29.15 -16.69
C GLN A 108 3.89 30.33 -16.97
N ALA A 109 2.57 30.13 -17.01
CA ALA A 109 1.59 31.19 -17.17
C ALA A 109 1.66 32.20 -16.01
N LEU A 110 1.83 31.72 -14.78
CA LEU A 110 1.99 32.58 -13.61
C LEU A 110 3.31 33.37 -13.66
N ILE A 111 4.43 32.72 -14.00
CA ILE A 111 5.74 33.39 -14.14
C ILE A 111 5.72 34.40 -15.28
N GLY A 112 5.10 34.07 -16.41
CA GLY A 112 4.92 34.99 -17.55
C GLY A 112 4.10 36.21 -17.16
N ARG A 113 3.01 36.01 -16.41
CA ARG A 113 2.19 37.11 -15.87
C ARG A 113 2.95 37.96 -14.85
N LEU A 114 3.82 37.37 -14.02
CA LEU A 114 4.64 38.09 -13.04
C LEU A 114 5.80 38.88 -13.67
N LYS A 115 6.34 38.42 -14.81
CA LYS A 115 7.41 39.12 -15.56
C LYS A 115 6.90 40.28 -16.41
N THR A 116 5.62 40.29 -16.72
CA THR A 116 4.99 41.43 -17.37
C THR A 116 4.59 42.38 -16.24
N ASP A 117 5.14 43.60 -16.18
CA ASP A 117 4.98 44.61 -15.11
C ASP A 117 3.52 45.07 -14.80
N ASN A 118 2.52 44.32 -15.24
CA ASN A 118 1.09 44.60 -15.16
C ASN A 118 0.32 43.62 -14.27
N PHE A 119 0.95 43.09 -13.21
CA PHE A 119 0.24 42.30 -12.20
C PHE A 119 -0.57 43.21 -11.28
N ALA A 120 -1.65 43.79 -11.79
CA ALA A 120 -2.75 44.23 -10.95
C ALA A 120 -3.45 42.96 -10.45
N LEU A 121 -3.35 42.65 -9.14
CA LEU A 121 -4.31 41.72 -8.56
C LEU A 121 -5.70 42.28 -8.88
N PRO A 122 -6.67 41.47 -9.36
CA PRO A 122 -8.04 41.94 -9.45
C PRO A 122 -8.44 42.50 -8.08
N SER A 123 -8.94 43.73 -8.09
CA SER A 123 -9.46 44.40 -6.89
C SER A 123 -10.43 43.47 -6.18
N ALA A 124 -10.32 43.38 -4.85
CA ALA A 124 -11.11 42.45 -4.04
C ALA A 124 -12.60 42.51 -4.45
N PRO A 125 -13.26 41.36 -4.70
CA PRO A 125 -14.69 41.32 -4.98
C PRO A 125 -15.45 42.11 -3.91
N GLN A 126 -16.37 42.98 -4.32
CA GLN A 126 -17.10 43.85 -3.39
C GLN A 126 -17.86 43.07 -2.30
N GLY A 127 -18.21 41.80 -2.55
CA GLY A 127 -18.81 40.90 -1.57
C GLY A 127 -17.93 40.54 -0.36
N ILE A 128 -16.60 40.74 -0.43
CA ILE A 128 -15.72 40.56 0.74
C ILE A 128 -15.91 41.70 1.75
N ARG A 129 -16.29 42.90 1.28
CA ARG A 129 -16.55 44.07 2.13
C ARG A 129 -17.81 43.90 2.96
N GLU A 130 -18.77 43.10 2.48
CA GLU A 130 -20.05 42.85 3.14
C GLU A 130 -19.97 41.81 4.26
N TRP A 131 -18.80 41.18 4.48
CA TRP A 131 -18.64 40.18 5.55
C TRP A 131 -18.61 40.86 6.93
N PRO A 132 -19.58 40.63 7.82
CA PRO A 132 -19.54 41.20 9.17
C PRO A 132 -18.25 40.84 9.91
N VAL A 133 -17.68 41.84 10.59
CA VAL A 133 -16.49 41.81 11.47
C VAL A 133 -15.11 41.77 10.77
N VAL A 134 -14.95 41.12 9.61
CA VAL A 134 -13.61 40.92 9.00
C VAL A 134 -13.45 41.52 7.59
N GLY A 135 -14.55 41.93 6.95
CA GLY A 135 -14.57 42.37 5.55
C GLY A 135 -13.68 43.58 5.24
N GLU A 136 -13.73 44.63 6.05
CA GLU A 136 -12.91 45.84 5.82
C GLU A 136 -11.41 45.59 6.01
N ARG A 137 -11.03 44.77 7.00
CA ARG A 137 -9.62 44.43 7.26
C ARG A 137 -9.02 43.59 6.13
N VAL A 138 -9.79 42.63 5.61
CA VAL A 138 -9.36 41.77 4.50
C VAL A 138 -9.34 42.55 3.19
N TYR A 139 -10.32 43.42 2.95
CA TYR A 139 -10.36 44.29 1.78
C TYR A 139 -9.19 45.29 1.75
N ALA A 140 -8.87 45.92 2.89
CA ALA A 140 -7.74 46.84 3.02
C ALA A 140 -6.38 46.12 2.89
N ALA A 141 -6.24 44.94 3.50
CA ALA A 141 -5.03 44.13 3.36
C ALA A 141 -4.83 43.64 1.92
N TRP A 142 -5.90 43.20 1.24
CA TRP A 142 -5.86 42.78 -0.16
C TRP A 142 -5.46 43.93 -1.09
N ASN A 143 -6.01 45.13 -0.90
CA ASN A 143 -5.66 46.29 -1.71
C ASN A 143 -4.21 46.78 -1.46
N GLN A 144 -3.69 46.68 -0.23
CA GLN A 144 -2.27 46.97 0.02
C GLN A 144 -1.35 45.98 -0.69
N ILE A 145 -1.67 44.69 -0.66
CA ILE A 145 -0.94 43.63 -1.37
C ILE A 145 -1.04 43.82 -2.89
N ALA A 146 -2.22 44.18 -3.39
CA ALA A 146 -2.49 44.43 -4.81
C ALA A 146 -1.75 45.66 -5.34
N SER A 147 -1.64 46.74 -4.55
CA SER A 147 -0.97 47.99 -4.95
C SER A 147 0.56 47.91 -4.94
N ASN A 148 1.14 46.95 -4.21
CA ASN A 148 2.58 46.90 -3.97
C ASN A 148 3.09 45.46 -3.92
N LEU A 149 2.75 44.70 -4.95
CA LEU A 149 2.99 43.27 -5.03
C LEU A 149 4.49 42.92 -5.08
N ALA A 150 5.30 43.73 -5.78
CA ALA A 150 6.74 43.57 -5.85
C ALA A 150 7.42 43.75 -4.47
N ALA A 151 7.02 44.78 -3.72
CA ALA A 151 7.51 45.03 -2.36
C ALA A 151 6.99 44.00 -1.33
N SER A 152 5.75 43.52 -1.52
CA SER A 152 5.18 42.46 -0.68
C SER A 152 5.87 41.11 -0.90
N ILE A 153 6.19 40.75 -2.15
CA ILE A 153 6.98 39.55 -2.44
C ILE A 153 8.34 39.61 -1.73
N THR A 154 9.03 40.76 -1.73
CA THR A 154 10.30 40.91 -1.00
C THR A 154 10.14 40.82 0.53
N LYS A 155 9.02 41.31 1.09
CA LYS A 155 8.74 41.25 2.52
C LYS A 155 8.31 39.86 2.99
N PHE A 156 7.72 39.06 2.11
CA PHE A 156 7.31 37.67 2.35
C PHE A 156 8.30 36.63 1.80
N GLN A 157 9.47 37.03 1.30
CA GLN A 157 10.48 36.11 0.74
C GLN A 157 10.89 35.00 1.72
N ALA A 158 11.04 35.30 3.01
CA ALA A 158 11.44 34.30 4.01
C ALA A 158 10.35 33.22 4.21
N PRO A 159 9.08 33.56 4.51
CA PRO A 159 7.98 32.59 4.54
C PRO A 159 7.76 31.85 3.21
N LEU A 160 7.88 32.54 2.07
CA LEU A 160 7.75 31.94 0.75
C LEU A 160 8.86 30.93 0.46
N ARG A 161 10.11 31.20 0.87
CA ARG A 161 11.23 30.27 0.72
C ARG A 161 11.09 29.06 1.63
N GLU A 162 10.58 29.24 2.84
CA GLU A 162 10.32 28.13 3.76
C GLU A 162 9.22 27.21 3.23
N ILE A 163 8.10 27.79 2.77
CA ILE A 163 7.01 27.06 2.12
C ILE A 163 7.50 26.40 0.83
N ALA A 164 8.26 27.10 -0.01
CA ALA A 164 8.84 26.53 -1.23
C ALA A 164 9.81 25.39 -0.91
N GLY A 165 10.62 25.50 0.14
CA GLY A 165 11.51 24.43 0.60
C GLY A 165 10.74 23.20 1.08
N VAL A 166 9.66 23.40 1.84
CA VAL A 166 8.77 22.31 2.27
C VAL A 166 8.07 21.67 1.06
N VAL A 167 7.60 22.46 0.11
CA VAL A 167 6.96 21.96 -1.11
C VAL A 167 7.96 21.16 -1.95
N VAL A 168 9.16 21.69 -2.21
CA VAL A 168 10.20 20.99 -2.99
C VAL A 168 10.62 19.69 -2.31
N THR A 169 10.83 19.68 -0.99
CA THR A 169 11.19 18.45 -0.26
C THR A 169 10.06 17.43 -0.24
N LYS A 170 8.80 17.85 -0.11
CA LYS A 170 7.62 16.98 -0.26
C LYS A 170 7.49 16.43 -1.69
N LEU A 171 7.72 17.25 -2.72
CA LEU A 171 7.70 16.77 -4.11
C LEU A 171 8.84 15.79 -4.38
N ALA A 172 10.04 16.06 -3.87
CA ALA A 172 11.17 15.15 -4.01
C ALA A 172 10.90 13.80 -3.33
N SER A 173 10.31 13.79 -2.14
CA SER A 173 9.96 12.53 -1.45
C SER A 173 8.83 11.77 -2.14
N ILE A 174 7.82 12.46 -2.69
CA ILE A 174 6.79 11.85 -3.54
C ILE A 174 7.42 11.25 -4.81
N GLY A 175 8.33 11.97 -5.47
CA GLY A 175 9.05 11.50 -6.65
C GLY A 175 9.91 10.26 -6.35
N ALA A 176 10.64 10.26 -5.24
CA ALA A 176 11.40 9.09 -4.79
C ALA A 176 10.47 7.88 -4.49
N GLY A 177 9.33 8.12 -3.83
CA GLY A 177 8.31 7.09 -3.59
C GLY A 177 7.73 6.52 -4.88
N LEU A 178 7.46 7.38 -5.87
CA LEU A 178 6.98 6.98 -7.19
C LEU A 178 8.03 6.14 -7.95
N LEU A 179 9.30 6.55 -7.94
CA LEU A 179 10.38 5.75 -8.53
C LEU A 179 10.47 4.38 -7.86
N GLY A 180 10.40 4.34 -6.52
CA GLY A 180 10.31 3.08 -5.77
C GLY A 180 9.12 2.23 -6.17
N PHE A 181 7.95 2.84 -6.40
CA PHE A 181 6.76 2.16 -6.90
C PHE A 181 6.95 1.61 -8.33
N ILE A 182 7.53 2.38 -9.25
CA ILE A 182 7.86 1.95 -10.62
C ILE A 182 8.79 0.73 -10.58
N VAL A 183 9.85 0.79 -9.78
CA VAL A 183 10.77 -0.35 -9.59
C VAL A 183 10.01 -1.55 -9.01
N SER A 184 9.10 -1.33 -8.08
CA SER A 184 8.27 -2.39 -7.50
C SER A 184 7.35 -3.05 -8.54
N VAL A 185 6.76 -2.27 -9.45
CA VAL A 185 5.94 -2.78 -10.56
C VAL A 185 6.78 -3.66 -11.47
N VAL A 186 7.98 -3.21 -11.86
CA VAL A 186 8.90 -4.01 -12.69
C VAL A 186 9.31 -5.30 -11.97
N LEU A 187 9.71 -5.21 -10.71
CA LEU A 187 10.10 -6.37 -9.89
C LEU A 187 8.93 -7.34 -9.69
N SER A 188 7.69 -6.83 -9.59
CA SER A 188 6.49 -7.67 -9.50
C SER A 188 6.34 -8.54 -10.75
N GLY A 189 6.61 -8.02 -11.95
CA GLY A 189 6.58 -8.81 -13.18
C GLY A 189 7.54 -10.00 -13.13
N PHE A 190 8.75 -9.80 -12.61
CA PHE A 190 9.73 -10.88 -12.41
C PHE A 190 9.29 -11.90 -11.35
N LEU A 191 8.67 -11.43 -10.26
CA LEU A 191 8.11 -12.30 -9.23
C LEU A 191 6.96 -13.15 -9.77
N MET A 192 6.14 -12.62 -10.68
CA MET A 192 5.03 -13.35 -11.28
C MET A 192 5.51 -14.48 -12.20
N THR A 193 6.55 -14.24 -13.00
CA THR A 193 7.13 -15.28 -13.87
C THR A 193 7.79 -16.41 -13.07
N THR A 194 8.31 -16.10 -11.89
CA THR A 194 9.03 -17.06 -11.01
C THR A 194 8.19 -17.45 -9.79
N GLY A 195 6.88 -17.20 -9.82
CA GLY A 195 6.02 -17.22 -8.63
C GLY A 195 5.99 -18.55 -7.88
N GLU A 196 5.97 -19.67 -8.61
CA GLU A 196 5.97 -21.02 -8.02
C GLU A 196 7.26 -21.30 -7.26
N ARG A 197 8.41 -20.96 -7.85
CA ARG A 197 9.72 -21.12 -7.22
C ARG A 197 9.87 -20.22 -6.00
N MET A 198 9.40 -18.97 -6.08
CA MET A 198 9.45 -18.03 -4.95
C MET A 198 8.54 -18.48 -3.80
N SER A 199 7.34 -18.98 -4.11
CA SER A 199 6.45 -19.54 -3.09
C SER A 199 7.08 -20.74 -2.39
N ALA A 200 7.75 -21.63 -3.13
CA ALA A 200 8.44 -22.78 -2.54
C ALA A 200 9.58 -22.36 -1.60
N ILE A 201 10.37 -21.35 -1.97
CA ILE A 201 11.45 -20.80 -1.13
C ILE A 201 10.88 -20.19 0.15
N VAL A 202 9.80 -19.39 0.04
CA VAL A 202 9.14 -18.78 1.19
C VAL A 202 8.57 -19.85 2.13
N SER A 203 7.92 -20.88 1.59
CA SER A 203 7.39 -22.00 2.39
C SER A 203 8.51 -22.80 3.06
N ALA A 204 9.62 -23.07 2.38
CA ALA A 204 10.76 -23.77 2.95
C ALA A 204 11.43 -22.98 4.09
N LEU A 205 11.62 -21.66 3.90
CA LEU A 205 12.13 -20.77 4.95
C LEU A 205 11.17 -20.70 6.14
N ALA A 206 9.88 -20.54 5.89
CA ALA A 206 8.87 -20.46 6.93
C ALA A 206 8.82 -21.77 7.75
N ASN A 207 8.91 -22.91 7.07
CA ASN A 207 8.98 -24.21 7.73
C ASN A 207 10.25 -24.36 8.59
N ARG A 208 11.39 -23.85 8.11
CA ARG A 208 12.66 -23.91 8.87
C ARG A 208 12.63 -23.04 10.13
N VAL A 209 11.95 -21.90 10.09
CA VAL A 209 11.92 -20.94 11.21
C VAL A 209 10.88 -21.32 12.27
N ALA A 210 9.70 -21.80 11.87
CA ALA A 210 8.57 -22.03 12.79
C ALA A 210 7.77 -23.31 12.52
N GLY A 211 8.32 -24.26 11.76
CA GLY A 211 7.65 -25.52 11.39
C GLY A 211 6.36 -25.31 10.59
N ASP A 212 5.41 -26.21 10.77
CA ASP A 212 4.10 -26.15 10.10
C ASP A 212 3.33 -24.85 10.38
N ARG A 213 3.52 -24.26 11.57
CA ARG A 213 2.92 -22.97 11.94
C ARG A 213 3.47 -21.82 11.10
N GLY A 214 4.76 -21.86 10.76
CA GLY A 214 5.39 -20.87 9.89
C GLY A 214 4.78 -20.84 8.50
N VAL A 215 4.54 -22.02 7.91
CA VAL A 215 3.87 -22.14 6.60
C VAL A 215 2.43 -21.60 6.68
N GLY A 216 1.73 -21.87 7.77
CA GLY A 216 0.42 -21.30 8.08
C GLY A 216 0.42 -19.76 8.05
N PHE A 217 1.36 -19.11 8.73
CA PHE A 217 1.47 -17.65 8.74
C PHE A 217 1.79 -17.06 7.35
N ALA A 218 2.68 -17.70 6.58
CA ALA A 218 2.99 -17.27 5.22
C ALA A 218 1.74 -17.34 4.31
N LYS A 219 0.96 -18.42 4.43
CA LYS A 219 -0.29 -18.59 3.68
C LYS A 219 -1.37 -17.58 4.12
N LEU A 220 -1.46 -17.31 5.42
CA LEU A 220 -2.36 -16.29 5.98
C LEU A 220 -2.01 -14.92 5.40
N ALA A 221 -0.73 -14.53 5.44
CA ALA A 221 -0.27 -13.26 4.87
C ALA A 221 -0.60 -13.14 3.37
N ALA A 222 -0.32 -14.17 2.57
CA ALA A 222 -0.65 -14.19 1.14
C ALA A 222 -2.17 -14.09 0.88
N THR A 223 -2.98 -14.75 1.71
CA THR A 223 -4.45 -14.70 1.62
C THR A 223 -4.97 -13.31 1.99
N THR A 224 -4.44 -12.69 3.05
CA THR A 224 -4.76 -11.32 3.44
C THR A 224 -4.41 -10.34 2.33
N VAL A 225 -3.20 -10.42 1.75
CA VAL A 225 -2.81 -9.58 0.60
C VAL A 225 -3.82 -9.72 -0.54
N ARG A 226 -4.20 -10.95 -0.89
CA ARG A 226 -5.12 -11.23 -1.99
C ARG A 226 -6.53 -10.71 -1.71
N ASN A 227 -7.03 -10.87 -0.49
CA ASN A 227 -8.35 -10.37 -0.08
C ASN A 227 -8.39 -8.84 -0.06
N VAL A 228 -7.36 -8.20 0.49
CA VAL A 228 -7.22 -6.73 0.48
C VAL A 228 -7.15 -6.19 -0.94
N SER A 229 -6.34 -6.81 -1.80
CA SER A 229 -6.21 -6.40 -3.20
C SER A 229 -7.53 -6.55 -3.98
N ARG A 230 -8.24 -7.66 -3.78
CA ARG A 230 -9.58 -7.87 -4.37
C ARG A 230 -10.58 -6.85 -3.86
N GLY A 231 -10.53 -6.51 -2.57
CA GLY A 231 -11.37 -5.46 -1.98
C GLY A 231 -11.13 -4.10 -2.63
N VAL A 232 -9.86 -3.69 -2.75
CA VAL A 232 -9.48 -2.41 -3.38
C VAL A 232 -9.94 -2.35 -4.84
N ILE A 233 -9.60 -3.36 -5.65
CA ILE A 233 -9.94 -3.38 -7.08
C ILE A 233 -11.46 -3.48 -7.28
N GLY A 234 -12.14 -4.32 -6.49
CA GLY A 234 -13.59 -4.50 -6.56
C GLY A 234 -14.36 -3.24 -6.22
N VAL A 235 -13.94 -2.53 -5.15
CA VAL A 235 -14.52 -1.24 -4.79
C VAL A 235 -14.26 -0.20 -5.87
N ALA A 236 -13.05 -0.13 -6.42
CA ALA A 236 -12.72 0.81 -7.49
C ALA A 236 -13.63 0.61 -8.72
N PHE A 237 -13.85 -0.64 -9.13
CA PHE A 237 -14.74 -0.96 -10.26
C PHE A 237 -16.20 -0.62 -9.96
N LEU A 238 -16.72 -1.07 -8.80
CA LEU A 238 -18.09 -0.80 -8.39
C LEU A 238 -18.36 0.71 -8.31
N GLN A 239 -17.45 1.45 -7.71
CA GLN A 239 -17.59 2.88 -7.53
C GLN A 239 -17.51 3.65 -8.85
N THR A 240 -16.62 3.25 -9.75
CA THR A 240 -16.56 3.81 -11.10
C THR A 240 -17.86 3.59 -11.84
N LEU A 241 -18.43 2.39 -11.74
CA LEU A 241 -19.71 2.05 -12.36
C LEU A 241 -20.86 2.86 -11.78
N LEU A 242 -20.94 2.98 -10.45
CA LEU A 242 -21.96 3.80 -9.79
C LEU A 242 -21.82 5.29 -10.11
N CYS A 243 -20.60 5.83 -10.12
CA CYS A 243 -20.33 7.21 -10.54
C CYS A 243 -20.71 7.42 -12.01
N GLY A 244 -20.33 6.49 -12.90
CA GLY A 244 -20.66 6.57 -14.31
C GLY A 244 -22.16 6.55 -14.56
N LEU A 245 -22.89 5.65 -13.89
CA LEU A 245 -24.35 5.61 -13.97
C LEU A 245 -24.97 6.92 -13.45
N CYS A 246 -24.46 7.45 -12.33
CA CYS A 246 -24.89 8.74 -11.79
C CYS A 246 -24.68 9.87 -12.82
N PHE A 247 -23.50 9.93 -13.47
CA PHE A 247 -23.22 10.95 -14.48
C PHE A 247 -24.10 10.83 -15.73
N VAL A 248 -24.52 9.62 -16.09
CA VAL A 248 -25.45 9.40 -17.20
C VAL A 248 -26.88 9.82 -16.84
N ILE A 249 -27.36 9.46 -15.65
CA ILE A 249 -28.73 9.78 -15.20
C ILE A 249 -28.95 11.30 -15.10
N PHE A 250 -27.96 12.02 -14.57
CA PHE A 250 -28.03 13.46 -14.40
C PHE A 250 -27.46 14.25 -15.59
N ASP A 251 -27.10 13.57 -16.68
CA ASP A 251 -26.57 14.13 -17.93
C ASP A 251 -25.44 15.16 -17.72
N LEU A 252 -24.41 14.78 -16.97
CA LEU A 252 -23.25 15.66 -16.75
C LEU A 252 -22.49 15.90 -18.06
N PRO A 253 -22.01 17.15 -18.29
CA PRO A 253 -21.10 17.43 -19.39
C PRO A 253 -19.82 16.60 -19.24
N ALA A 254 -19.31 16.08 -20.36
CA ALA A 254 -18.12 15.23 -20.40
C ALA A 254 -18.20 13.95 -19.53
N ARG A 255 -19.42 13.39 -19.30
CA ARG A 255 -19.67 12.17 -18.51
C ARG A 255 -18.65 11.03 -18.75
N GLY A 256 -18.29 10.73 -20.00
CA GLY A 256 -17.31 9.69 -20.31
C GLY A 256 -15.90 9.99 -19.78
N ALA A 257 -15.44 11.23 -19.94
CA ALA A 257 -14.14 11.66 -19.43
C ALA A 257 -14.12 11.70 -17.89
N LEU A 258 -15.21 12.16 -17.27
CA LEU A 258 -15.35 12.18 -15.80
C LEU A 258 -15.38 10.76 -15.22
N THR A 259 -16.13 9.82 -15.83
CA THR A 259 -16.13 8.41 -15.40
C THR A 259 -14.75 7.79 -15.54
N PHE A 260 -14.04 8.05 -16.63
CA PHE A 260 -12.66 7.57 -16.79
C PHE A 260 -11.70 8.20 -15.78
N ALA A 261 -11.84 9.49 -15.48
CA ALA A 261 -11.07 10.15 -14.43
C ALA A 261 -11.33 9.52 -13.06
N VAL A 262 -12.60 9.26 -12.72
CA VAL A 262 -12.97 8.53 -11.49
C VAL A 262 -12.33 7.16 -11.46
N PHE A 263 -12.36 6.39 -12.55
CA PHE A 263 -11.71 5.08 -12.64
C PHE A 263 -10.22 5.16 -12.27
N ILE A 264 -9.49 6.05 -12.92
CA ILE A 264 -8.05 6.24 -12.69
C ILE A 264 -7.78 6.65 -11.24
N LEU A 265 -8.55 7.60 -10.69
CA LEU A 265 -8.41 8.04 -9.30
C LEU A 265 -8.74 6.94 -8.29
N CYS A 266 -9.72 6.09 -8.58
CA CYS A 266 -10.06 4.94 -7.73
C CYS A 266 -8.96 3.87 -7.77
N VAL A 267 -8.38 3.60 -8.94
CA VAL A 267 -7.24 2.68 -9.07
C VAL A 267 -6.01 3.22 -8.34
N MET A 268 -5.79 4.54 -8.36
CA MET A 268 -4.75 5.21 -7.57
C MET A 268 -5.10 5.34 -6.07
N GLN A 269 -6.21 4.74 -5.61
CA GLN A 269 -6.66 4.76 -4.22
C GLN A 269 -6.99 6.15 -3.65
N ILE A 270 -7.12 7.18 -4.50
CA ILE A 270 -7.54 8.53 -4.10
C ILE A 270 -9.06 8.57 -3.90
N GLY A 271 -9.80 7.74 -4.64
CA GLY A 271 -11.27 7.68 -4.58
C GLY A 271 -11.96 8.67 -5.53
N PRO A 272 -13.29 8.79 -5.49
CA PRO A 272 -14.07 9.52 -6.48
C PRO A 272 -14.31 10.98 -6.06
N GLY A 273 -14.02 11.31 -4.80
CA GLY A 273 -14.34 12.59 -4.17
C GLY A 273 -13.67 13.77 -4.88
N LEU A 274 -12.47 13.58 -5.44
CA LEU A 274 -11.76 14.63 -6.17
C LEU A 274 -12.52 15.09 -7.43
N VAL A 275 -13.30 14.20 -8.05
CA VAL A 275 -14.18 14.54 -9.18
C VAL A 275 -15.59 14.89 -8.71
N LEU A 276 -16.14 14.14 -7.75
CA LEU A 276 -17.51 14.32 -7.27
C LEU A 276 -17.71 15.63 -6.50
N ILE A 277 -16.75 16.07 -5.68
CA ILE A 277 -16.91 17.30 -4.88
C ILE A 277 -17.05 18.53 -5.81
N PRO A 278 -16.14 18.78 -6.78
CA PRO A 278 -16.34 19.85 -7.75
C PRO A 278 -17.61 19.70 -8.59
N ALA A 279 -17.98 18.47 -8.97
CA ALA A 279 -19.19 18.21 -9.72
C ALA A 279 -20.47 18.57 -8.93
N ILE A 280 -20.51 18.24 -7.63
CA ILE A 280 -21.60 18.64 -6.73
C ILE A 280 -21.67 20.15 -6.64
N ILE A 281 -20.53 20.82 -6.40
CA ILE A 281 -20.48 22.29 -6.31
C ILE A 281 -21.03 22.91 -7.61
N TRP A 282 -20.54 22.46 -8.77
CA TRP A 282 -21.02 22.95 -10.06
C TRP A 282 -22.52 22.70 -10.29
N ALA A 283 -23.03 21.55 -9.87
CA ALA A 283 -24.46 21.22 -9.97
C ALA A 283 -25.33 22.20 -9.15
N TRP A 284 -24.87 22.62 -7.96
CA TRP A 284 -25.60 23.62 -7.14
C TRP A 284 -25.64 25.01 -7.77
N PHE A 285 -24.68 25.37 -8.63
CA PHE A 285 -24.70 26.65 -9.36
C PHE A 285 -25.43 26.57 -10.70
N SER A 286 -25.48 25.38 -11.33
CA SER A 286 -25.94 25.23 -12.71
C SER A 286 -27.34 24.64 -12.84
N TRP A 287 -27.81 23.87 -11.85
CA TRP A 287 -29.06 23.13 -11.92
C TRP A 287 -30.10 23.59 -10.89
N PRO A 288 -31.39 23.27 -11.10
CA PRO A 288 -32.44 23.51 -10.11
C PRO A 288 -32.17 22.77 -8.80
N VAL A 289 -32.53 23.40 -7.68
CA VAL A 289 -32.30 22.90 -6.32
C VAL A 289 -32.75 21.43 -6.14
N SER A 290 -33.88 21.04 -6.71
CA SER A 290 -34.39 19.66 -6.63
C SER A 290 -33.46 18.64 -7.26
N THR A 291 -32.87 18.96 -8.41
CA THR A 291 -31.96 18.08 -9.15
C THR A 291 -30.60 18.01 -8.46
N SER A 292 -30.09 19.15 -7.99
CA SER A 292 -28.83 19.23 -7.25
C SER A 292 -28.89 18.50 -5.90
N LEU A 293 -30.04 18.56 -5.22
CA LEU A 293 -30.28 17.82 -3.98
C LEU A 293 -30.34 16.31 -4.24
N ALA A 294 -31.05 15.87 -5.28
CA ALA A 294 -31.09 14.46 -5.68
C ALA A 294 -29.70 13.94 -6.08
N PHE A 295 -28.92 14.71 -6.85
CA PHE A 295 -27.55 14.36 -7.22
C PHE A 295 -26.64 14.25 -5.99
N THR A 296 -26.71 15.22 -5.08
CA THR A 296 -25.90 15.22 -3.83
C THR A 296 -26.25 14.02 -2.95
N LEU A 297 -27.54 13.69 -2.83
CA LEU A 297 -28.02 12.56 -2.03
C LEU A 297 -27.53 11.21 -2.56
N ILE A 298 -27.38 11.06 -3.88
CA ILE A 298 -26.86 9.85 -4.51
C ILE A 298 -25.31 9.85 -4.52
N ALA A 299 -24.67 10.98 -4.81
CA ALA A 299 -23.22 11.10 -4.90
C ALA A 299 -22.52 10.93 -3.55
N THR A 300 -23.12 11.41 -2.45
CA THR A 300 -22.51 11.36 -1.11
C THR A 300 -22.27 9.92 -0.64
N PRO A 301 -23.26 9.00 -0.65
CA PRO A 301 -23.02 7.59 -0.36
C PRO A 301 -21.95 6.96 -1.25
N ILE A 302 -21.88 7.32 -2.54
CA ILE A 302 -20.87 6.81 -3.47
C ILE A 302 -19.46 7.24 -3.04
N THR A 303 -19.28 8.47 -2.54
CA THR A 303 -17.99 8.92 -1.98
C THR A 303 -17.60 8.25 -0.67
N LEU A 304 -18.57 7.81 0.13
CA LEU A 304 -18.35 7.14 1.42
C LEU A 304 -18.18 5.62 1.27
N LEU A 305 -18.56 5.09 0.12
CA LEU A 305 -18.63 3.66 -0.19
C LEU A 305 -17.27 2.97 0.03
N ASP A 306 -16.19 3.66 -0.30
CA ASP A 306 -14.84 3.14 -0.19
C ASP A 306 -14.30 3.07 1.24
N ASN A 307 -14.86 3.84 2.17
CA ASN A 307 -14.51 3.80 3.59
C ASN A 307 -15.18 2.61 4.31
N VAL A 308 -16.33 2.16 3.84
CA VAL A 308 -17.12 1.07 4.47
C VAL A 308 -16.88 -0.28 3.78
N LEU A 309 -16.91 -0.31 2.44
CA LEU A 309 -16.79 -1.57 1.71
C LEU A 309 -15.37 -2.14 1.76
N LYS A 310 -14.31 -1.30 1.81
CA LYS A 310 -12.94 -1.80 1.88
C LYS A 310 -12.75 -2.69 3.11
N PRO A 311 -13.00 -2.24 4.36
CA PRO A 311 -12.93 -3.10 5.53
C PRO A 311 -13.85 -4.34 5.45
N LEU A 312 -15.09 -4.17 4.97
CA LEU A 312 -16.08 -5.26 4.93
C LEU A 312 -15.66 -6.38 3.96
N LEU A 313 -15.10 -6.02 2.81
CA LEU A 313 -14.59 -6.97 1.83
C LEU A 313 -13.26 -7.60 2.28
N MET A 314 -12.45 -6.86 3.04
CA MET A 314 -11.18 -7.34 3.61
C MET A 314 -11.37 -8.38 4.72
N ALA A 315 -12.43 -8.26 5.54
CA ALA A 315 -12.72 -9.20 6.61
C ALA A 315 -13.28 -10.55 6.13
N ARG A 316 -13.79 -10.63 4.89
CA ARG A 316 -14.32 -11.88 4.35
C ARG A 316 -13.20 -12.89 4.12
N GLY A 317 -13.29 -14.04 4.80
CA GLY A 317 -12.37 -15.17 4.63
C GLY A 317 -11.13 -15.13 5.52
N LEU A 318 -11.07 -14.22 6.51
CA LEU A 318 -10.04 -14.23 7.56
C LEU A 318 -10.67 -14.67 8.89
N THR A 319 -9.90 -15.43 9.69
CA THR A 319 -10.27 -15.82 11.06
C THR A 319 -10.17 -14.66 12.05
N THR A 320 -9.54 -13.56 11.65
CA THR A 320 -9.29 -12.40 12.51
C THR A 320 -10.51 -11.48 12.59
N PRO A 321 -10.89 -11.00 13.80
CA PRO A 321 -12.01 -10.10 13.98
C PRO A 321 -11.87 -8.81 13.17
N MET A 322 -12.99 -8.32 12.64
CA MET A 322 -13.09 -7.07 11.89
C MET A 322 -12.44 -5.83 12.57
N PRO A 323 -12.58 -5.62 13.89
CA PRO A 323 -11.94 -4.48 14.56
C PRO A 323 -10.42 -4.48 14.43
N VAL A 324 -9.80 -5.66 14.46
CA VAL A 324 -8.34 -5.82 14.29
C VAL A 324 -7.95 -5.35 12.89
N ILE A 325 -8.69 -5.77 11.86
CA ILE A 325 -8.43 -5.37 10.47
C ILE A 325 -8.59 -3.85 10.30
N LEU A 326 -9.66 -3.25 10.86
CA LEU A 326 -9.91 -1.81 10.82
C LEU A 326 -8.77 -1.00 11.47
N ILE A 327 -8.35 -1.39 12.67
CA ILE A 327 -7.21 -0.77 13.36
C ILE A 327 -5.94 -0.93 12.53
N GLY A 328 -5.74 -2.11 11.91
CA GLY A 328 -4.64 -2.36 11.00
C GLY A 328 -4.65 -1.42 9.80
N VAL A 329 -5.78 -1.26 9.11
CA VAL A 329 -5.92 -0.33 7.98
C VAL A 329 -5.63 1.11 8.40
N ILE A 330 -6.25 1.59 9.48
CA ILE A 330 -6.12 2.99 9.92
C ILE A 330 -4.69 3.25 10.43
N GLY A 331 -4.17 2.42 11.32
CA GLY A 331 -2.82 2.57 11.87
C GLY A 331 -1.72 2.37 10.81
N GLY A 332 -1.94 1.43 9.89
CA GLY A 332 -1.07 1.20 8.75
C GLY A 332 -1.02 2.41 7.83
N THR A 333 -2.18 2.93 7.40
CA THR A 333 -2.25 4.10 6.51
C THR A 333 -1.63 5.36 7.11
N LEU A 334 -1.77 5.58 8.42
CA LEU A 334 -1.11 6.68 9.12
C LEU A 334 0.42 6.54 9.15
N SER A 335 0.93 5.31 9.23
CA SER A 335 2.38 5.04 9.39
C SER A 335 3.12 4.93 8.05
N TYR A 336 2.52 4.27 7.06
CA TYR A 336 3.15 3.93 5.78
C TYR A 336 2.38 4.44 4.54
N GLY A 337 1.38 5.30 4.74
CA GLY A 337 0.57 5.86 3.67
C GLY A 337 -0.21 4.78 2.91
N LEU A 338 -0.20 4.86 1.58
CA LEU A 338 -0.92 3.92 0.71
C LEU A 338 -0.53 2.44 0.94
N LEU A 339 0.76 2.17 1.18
CA LEU A 339 1.25 0.81 1.46
C LEU A 339 0.68 0.27 2.78
N GLY A 340 0.47 1.17 3.73
CA GLY A 340 -0.07 0.85 5.05
C GLY A 340 -1.47 0.23 5.02
N LEU A 341 -2.27 0.53 4.00
CA LEU A 341 -3.57 -0.09 3.77
C LEU A 341 -3.47 -1.61 3.60
N PHE A 342 -2.37 -2.08 3.00
CA PHE A 342 -2.10 -3.50 2.80
C PHE A 342 -1.34 -4.08 3.99
N LEU A 343 -0.26 -3.42 4.38
CA LEU A 343 0.66 -3.94 5.40
C LEU A 343 0.02 -3.99 6.79
N GLY A 344 -0.79 -3.00 7.14
CA GLY A 344 -1.41 -2.88 8.45
C GLY A 344 -2.28 -4.08 8.84
N PRO A 345 -3.29 -4.46 8.01
CA PRO A 345 -4.07 -5.67 8.23
C PRO A 345 -3.22 -6.93 8.29
N ILE A 346 -2.21 -7.08 7.43
CA ILE A 346 -1.36 -8.28 7.39
C ILE A 346 -0.60 -8.43 8.71
N VAL A 347 0.11 -7.38 9.13
CA VAL A 347 0.92 -7.40 10.35
C VAL A 347 0.04 -7.65 11.57
N LEU A 348 -1.10 -6.95 11.67
CA LEU A 348 -1.96 -7.06 12.84
C LEU A 348 -2.75 -8.37 12.87
N SER A 349 -3.13 -8.93 11.71
CA SER A 349 -3.73 -10.27 11.63
C SER A 349 -2.74 -11.36 12.04
N VAL A 350 -1.49 -11.29 11.59
CA VAL A 350 -0.44 -12.27 11.99
C VAL A 350 -0.14 -12.13 13.48
N PHE A 351 -0.03 -10.90 13.98
CA PHE A 351 0.17 -10.65 15.42
C PHE A 351 -0.98 -11.17 16.27
N TYR A 352 -2.23 -10.94 15.84
CA TYR A 352 -3.41 -11.48 16.51
C TYR A 352 -3.40 -13.01 16.53
N GLU A 353 -3.07 -13.65 15.41
CA GLU A 353 -3.02 -15.12 15.33
C GLU A 353 -1.87 -15.69 16.20
N LEU A 354 -0.73 -15.01 16.26
CA LEU A 354 0.36 -15.35 17.19
C LEU A 354 -0.10 -15.26 18.63
N LEU A 355 -0.72 -14.14 19.04
CA LEU A 355 -1.26 -13.96 20.39
C LEU A 355 -2.31 -15.01 20.73
N ARG A 356 -3.23 -15.29 19.80
CA ARG A 356 -4.27 -16.31 19.96
C ARG A 356 -3.65 -17.69 20.15
N SER A 357 -2.68 -18.06 19.32
CA SER A 357 -2.00 -19.35 19.40
C SER A 357 -1.20 -19.53 20.69
N TRP A 358 -0.66 -18.43 21.24
CA TRP A 358 0.04 -18.41 22.51
C TRP A 358 -0.94 -18.49 23.70
N ALA A 359 -2.05 -17.76 23.65
CA ALA A 359 -3.05 -17.71 24.73
C ALA A 359 -3.89 -19.00 24.80
N TRP A 360 -4.19 -19.63 23.67
CA TRP A 360 -4.90 -20.92 23.59
C TRP A 360 -4.15 -21.91 22.70
N PRO A 361 -3.12 -22.59 23.23
CA PRO A 361 -2.46 -23.68 22.53
C PRO A 361 -3.49 -24.78 22.24
N SER A 362 -3.80 -25.01 20.96
CA SER A 362 -4.63 -26.17 20.59
C SER A 362 -3.87 -27.45 20.99
N PRO A 363 -4.56 -28.45 21.57
CA PRO A 363 -3.96 -29.77 21.80
C PRO A 363 -3.35 -30.26 20.49
N LYS A 364 -2.11 -30.76 20.52
CA LYS A 364 -1.51 -31.41 19.36
C LYS A 364 -2.47 -32.50 18.92
N ASP A 365 -2.93 -32.46 17.68
CA ASP A 365 -3.63 -33.58 17.07
C ASP A 365 -2.56 -34.64 16.81
N ASP A 366 -2.27 -35.45 17.84
CA ASP A 366 -1.38 -36.62 17.77
C ASP A 366 -2.07 -37.76 17.00
N ARG A 367 -2.73 -37.45 15.88
CA ARG A 367 -3.16 -38.46 14.93
C ARG A 367 -1.98 -38.74 14.01
N PRO A 368 -1.35 -39.93 14.09
CA PRO A 368 -0.25 -40.27 13.21
C PRO A 368 -0.74 -40.20 11.76
N ALA A 369 0.03 -39.47 10.93
CA ALA A 369 -0.16 -39.37 9.48
C ALA A 369 0.24 -40.68 8.77
N ASN A 370 -0.19 -41.83 9.28
CA ASN A 370 -0.02 -43.15 8.67
C ASN A 370 -1.32 -43.93 8.87
N GLY A 371 -2.15 -43.87 7.85
CA GLY A 371 -3.38 -44.63 7.70
C GLY A 371 -3.77 -44.58 6.23
N VAL A 372 -2.91 -45.17 5.38
CA VAL A 372 -3.38 -45.71 4.11
C VAL A 372 -4.31 -46.85 4.51
N GLU A 373 -5.60 -46.56 4.68
CA GLU A 373 -6.63 -47.58 4.65
C GLU A 373 -6.80 -47.93 3.17
N GLY A 374 -5.99 -48.90 2.76
CA GLY A 374 -6.25 -49.68 1.57
C GLY A 374 -7.53 -50.46 1.78
N ASP A 375 -8.43 -50.35 0.80
CA ASP A 375 -9.06 -51.48 0.15
C ASP A 375 -9.54 -52.60 1.10
N ASP A 376 -10.71 -52.41 1.69
CA ASP A 376 -11.57 -53.52 2.07
C ASP A 376 -12.78 -53.55 1.14
N ILE A 377 -12.63 -54.50 0.22
CA ILE A 377 -13.61 -55.10 -0.68
C ILE A 377 -14.97 -55.23 0.00
N VAL A 378 -15.99 -54.61 -0.61
CA VAL A 378 -17.39 -54.99 -0.40
C VAL A 378 -17.58 -56.35 -1.07
N ASP A 379 -17.37 -57.42 -0.32
CA ASP A 379 -17.89 -58.74 -0.65
C ASP A 379 -19.32 -58.85 -0.11
N GLN A 380 -20.23 -59.12 -1.03
CA GLN A 380 -21.56 -59.62 -0.72
C GLN A 380 -21.41 -61.00 -0.09
N THR A 381 -22.02 -61.25 1.08
CA THR A 381 -22.81 -62.48 1.34
C THR A 381 -23.27 -62.56 2.80
N ASP A 382 -24.51 -63.04 2.94
CA ASP A 382 -25.09 -63.78 4.05
C ASP A 382 -25.75 -63.07 5.27
N THR A 383 -27.08 -63.30 5.34
CA THR A 383 -27.93 -63.56 6.54
C THR A 383 -28.20 -62.38 7.48
N CYS A 384 -29.43 -61.95 7.80
CA CYS A 384 -30.79 -62.52 7.78
C CYS A 384 -31.82 -61.39 7.60
#